data_AF-A0A1J0R5K3-F1
#
_entry.id   AF-A0A1J0R5K3-F1
#
_cell.length_a   1.000
_cell.length_b   1.000
_cell.length_c   1.000
_cell.angle_alpha   90.00
_cell.angle_beta   90.00
_cell.angle_gamma   90.00
#
_symmetry.space_group_name_H-M   'P 1'
#
loop_
_entity.id
_entity.type
_entity.pdbx_description
1 polymer ?
#
loop_
_entity_poly.entity_id
_entity_poly.type
_entity_poly.pdbx_seq_one_letter_code
_entity_poly.pdbx_strand_id
1 'polypeptide(L)'
;MKPVIWAVLVVAFASRAEGNSAKGDNAAAFAALCQPIRLATSTPSNLHHQGDADSITATITAINLTVADDTFTKKIEHDKTWKTAPEEYKNARPGWDKYHDTWVTAKKEITGDNKHKYTHWNSFKGNKAAQEQVAHIAEEAFRIKSELEKLRAKLNDGHVRTALSKAIHGGAGDDTKNFVLDFGDNWVNRAKICSPTDAEEKQTKPGTSLLLDAICLRTTGPDSDASAGKACCDSCEETTAADKSAVAAGANFKAKWDKLVKACTALAPRPLLNSQSVAQAVATMSTALNHKTTTQTNHDNLLGSVDNSGSSGCTGNTANTGGKCVVYKAGLTAEGDDAVQWLKHLQTAAAAEEARHLALQGLESKAGKLEALNKTLERLFLALRSSAAAGNPTPATAPETTKSSKASKEEAEKECNEIGKEADCKANPKCTWNPEEKDETKKCTLSEEGKQPAENTAAGNQAGTDGKNTTGSNSFVINKVPLLLAVLLF
;
A
#
# COMPACT_ATOMS: atom_id res chain seq x y z
N MET A 1 -69.62 9.02 62.40
CA MET A 1 -68.17 9.16 62.64
C MET A 1 -67.57 7.76 62.53
N LYS A 2 -66.77 7.49 61.49
CA LYS A 2 -66.18 6.16 61.23
C LYS A 2 -64.71 6.18 61.69
N PRO A 3 -64.18 5.13 62.34
CA PRO A 3 -62.79 5.07 62.76
C PRO A 3 -61.91 4.67 61.57
N VAL A 4 -60.80 5.38 61.40
CA VAL A 4 -59.76 5.07 60.40
C VAL A 4 -58.75 4.12 61.04
N ILE A 5 -58.67 2.91 60.52
CA ILE A 5 -57.65 1.92 60.88
C ILE A 5 -56.40 2.23 60.06
N TRP A 6 -55.31 2.60 60.73
CA TRP A 6 -53.98 2.70 60.12
C TRP A 6 -53.34 1.31 60.05
N ALA A 7 -53.19 0.77 58.84
CA ALA A 7 -52.37 -0.41 58.60
C ALA A 7 -50.91 0.02 58.44
N VAL A 8 -50.06 -0.37 59.38
CA VAL A 8 -48.60 -0.20 59.29
C VAL A 8 -48.04 -1.32 58.41
N LEU A 9 -47.49 -0.95 57.26
CA LEU A 9 -46.86 -1.88 56.31
C LEU A 9 -45.40 -2.07 56.74
N VAL A 10 -45.10 -3.19 57.40
CA VAL A 10 -43.73 -3.59 57.73
C VAL A 10 -43.07 -4.12 56.45
N VAL A 11 -42.21 -3.31 55.83
CA VAL A 11 -41.35 -3.74 54.72
C VAL A 11 -40.21 -4.57 55.32
N ALA A 12 -40.31 -5.89 55.17
CA ALA A 12 -39.17 -6.78 55.40
C ALA A 12 -38.11 -6.50 54.31
N PHE A 13 -37.01 -5.85 54.70
CA PHE A 13 -35.81 -5.79 53.87
C PHE A 13 -35.22 -7.20 53.78
N ALA A 14 -35.62 -7.94 52.75
CA ALA A 14 -34.80 -9.04 52.27
C ALA A 14 -33.53 -8.40 51.67
N SER A 15 -32.41 -8.53 52.36
CA SER A 15 -31.08 -8.28 51.81
C SER A 15 -30.91 -9.19 50.58
N ARG A 16 -31.17 -8.62 49.39
CA ARG A 16 -30.76 -9.25 48.14
C ARG A 16 -29.23 -9.22 48.15
N ALA A 17 -28.61 -10.38 48.24
CA ALA A 17 -27.21 -10.51 47.85
C ALA A 17 -27.14 -10.20 46.35
N GLU A 18 -26.83 -8.95 46.02
CA GLU A 18 -26.41 -8.58 44.66
C GLU A 18 -25.10 -9.33 44.40
N GLY A 19 -25.08 -10.21 43.39
CA GLY A 19 -23.86 -10.95 43.09
C GLY A 19 -22.78 -10.00 42.58
N ASN A 20 -21.52 -10.37 42.81
CA ASN A 20 -20.40 -9.43 42.76
C ASN A 20 -20.23 -8.76 41.39
N SER A 21 -20.59 -9.41 40.27
CA SER A 21 -20.65 -8.81 38.93
C SER A 21 -22.05 -8.97 38.33
N ALA A 22 -22.59 -7.94 37.69
CA ALA A 22 -23.87 -7.97 37.00
C ALA A 22 -23.70 -8.12 35.47
N LYS A 23 -24.82 -8.43 34.80
CA LYS A 23 -24.87 -8.54 33.34
C LYS A 23 -24.74 -7.14 32.73
N GLY A 24 -23.88 -7.00 31.72
CA GLY A 24 -23.69 -5.72 31.02
C GLY A 24 -22.74 -4.72 31.69
N ASP A 25 -22.16 -5.02 32.86
CA ASP A 25 -21.23 -4.10 33.56
C ASP A 25 -20.04 -3.65 32.70
N ASN A 26 -19.60 -4.50 31.77
CA ASN A 26 -18.52 -4.21 30.83
C ASN A 26 -19.02 -3.88 29.41
N ALA A 27 -20.31 -3.60 29.20
CA ALA A 27 -20.84 -3.38 27.85
C ALA A 27 -20.18 -2.20 27.13
N ALA A 28 -19.94 -1.08 27.82
CA ALA A 28 -19.27 0.09 27.23
C ALA A 28 -17.79 -0.19 26.92
N ALA A 29 -17.07 -0.77 27.88
CA ALA A 29 -15.68 -1.19 27.71
C ALA A 29 -15.53 -2.20 26.56
N PHE A 30 -16.46 -3.14 26.45
CA PHE A 30 -16.50 -4.11 25.36
C PHE A 30 -16.82 -3.46 24.02
N ALA A 31 -17.77 -2.52 23.96
CA ALA A 31 -18.07 -1.76 22.75
C ALA A 31 -16.85 -0.98 22.24
N ALA A 32 -16.02 -0.44 23.15
CA ALA A 32 -14.75 0.19 22.80
C ALA A 32 -13.75 -0.82 22.22
N LEU A 33 -13.57 -1.98 22.86
CA LEU A 33 -12.70 -3.06 22.35
C LEU A 33 -13.22 -3.69 21.04
N CYS A 34 -14.52 -3.59 20.76
CA CYS A 34 -15.09 -4.09 19.52
C CYS A 34 -14.61 -3.34 18.28
N GLN A 35 -14.16 -2.09 18.39
CA GLN A 35 -13.61 -1.34 17.26
C GLN A 35 -12.34 -2.02 16.69
N PRO A 36 -11.27 -2.25 17.48
CA PRO A 36 -10.11 -2.98 16.99
C PRO A 36 -10.41 -4.45 16.66
N ILE A 37 -11.34 -5.13 17.35
CA ILE A 37 -11.75 -6.50 16.97
C ILE A 37 -12.39 -6.54 15.58
N ARG A 38 -13.25 -5.57 15.23
CA ARG A 38 -13.86 -5.52 13.89
C ARG A 38 -12.84 -5.21 12.81
N LEU A 39 -11.83 -4.38 13.09
CA LEU A 39 -10.70 -4.16 12.20
C LEU A 39 -9.88 -5.44 12.00
N ALA A 40 -9.49 -6.09 13.10
CA ALA A 40 -8.67 -7.31 13.09
C ALA A 40 -9.36 -8.48 12.37
N THR A 41 -10.69 -8.54 12.42
CA THR A 41 -11.47 -9.58 11.76
C THR A 41 -11.96 -9.19 10.37
N SER A 42 -11.65 -7.99 9.89
CA SER A 42 -12.04 -7.52 8.55
C SER A 42 -11.46 -8.40 7.43
N THR A 43 -12.12 -8.37 6.28
CA THR A 43 -11.64 -9.06 5.09
C THR A 43 -10.92 -8.05 4.21
N PRO A 44 -9.67 -8.30 3.80
CA PRO A 44 -8.97 -7.41 2.87
C PRO A 44 -9.76 -7.24 1.58
N SER A 45 -9.62 -6.08 0.94
CA SER A 45 -10.30 -5.81 -0.32
C SER A 45 -9.86 -6.80 -1.39
N ASN A 46 -10.82 -7.29 -2.18
CA ASN A 46 -10.51 -8.09 -3.36
C ASN A 46 -10.09 -7.15 -4.49
N LEU A 47 -8.78 -6.95 -4.64
CA LEU A 47 -8.19 -6.04 -5.62
C LEU A 47 -7.62 -6.83 -6.78
N HIS A 48 -8.12 -6.56 -7.98
CA HIS A 48 -7.62 -7.11 -9.22
C HIS A 48 -7.67 -6.03 -10.31
N HIS A 49 -6.68 -6.03 -11.19
CA HIS A 49 -6.67 -5.13 -12.34
C HIS A 49 -7.33 -5.82 -13.54
N GLN A 50 -8.47 -5.29 -14.00
CA GLN A 50 -9.13 -5.72 -15.24
C GLN A 50 -8.69 -4.81 -16.38
N GLY A 51 -7.65 -5.21 -17.11
CA GLY A 51 -7.25 -4.45 -18.28
C GLY A 51 -6.32 -5.23 -19.19
N ASP A 52 -6.32 -4.82 -20.45
CA ASP A 52 -5.70 -5.55 -21.55
C ASP A 52 -4.20 -5.26 -21.71
N ALA A 53 -3.54 -4.80 -20.65
CA ALA A 53 -2.17 -4.31 -20.73
C ALA A 53 -1.18 -5.35 -21.30
N ASP A 54 -1.37 -6.63 -21.00
CA ASP A 54 -0.53 -7.68 -21.56
C ASP A 54 -0.78 -7.88 -23.07
N SER A 55 -2.04 -7.78 -23.50
CA SER A 55 -2.44 -7.82 -24.92
C SER A 55 -1.94 -6.61 -25.70
N ILE A 56 -2.02 -5.41 -25.11
CA ILE A 56 -1.50 -4.19 -25.72
C ILE A 56 0.03 -4.26 -25.84
N THR A 57 0.74 -4.74 -24.81
CA THR A 57 2.19 -4.93 -24.90
C THR A 57 2.54 -5.96 -25.98
N ALA A 58 1.79 -7.06 -26.09
CA ALA A 58 1.97 -8.03 -27.16
C ALA A 58 1.75 -7.41 -28.54
N THR A 59 0.74 -6.56 -28.70
CA THR A 59 0.44 -5.84 -29.95
C THR A 59 1.57 -4.88 -30.34
N ILE A 60 2.03 -4.04 -29.40
CA ILE A 60 3.15 -3.12 -29.62
C ILE A 60 4.42 -3.90 -29.99
N THR A 61 4.67 -5.02 -29.29
CA THR A 61 5.83 -5.88 -29.57
C THR A 61 5.73 -6.54 -30.94
N ALA A 62 4.54 -7.01 -31.33
CA ALA A 62 4.29 -7.62 -32.64
C ALA A 62 4.53 -6.61 -33.78
N ILE A 63 4.08 -5.36 -33.61
CA ILE A 63 4.37 -4.27 -34.55
C ILE A 63 5.88 -4.05 -34.66
N ASN A 64 6.60 -3.97 -33.54
CA ASN A 64 8.05 -3.82 -33.53
C ASN A 64 8.79 -4.97 -34.24
N LEU A 65 8.38 -6.23 -33.99
CA LEU A 65 8.95 -7.39 -34.69
C LEU A 65 8.64 -7.39 -36.20
N THR A 66 7.51 -6.80 -36.61
CA THR A 66 7.07 -6.73 -38.01
C THR A 66 7.89 -5.71 -38.81
N VAL A 67 8.20 -4.55 -38.21
CA VAL A 67 8.98 -3.50 -38.88
C VAL A 67 10.49 -3.75 -38.80
N ALA A 68 10.95 -4.51 -37.81
CA ALA A 68 12.34 -4.91 -37.67
C ALA A 68 12.80 -5.83 -38.81
N ASP A 69 14.12 -6.03 -38.91
CA ASP A 69 14.67 -7.01 -39.82
C ASP A 69 14.40 -8.45 -39.30
N ASP A 70 14.42 -9.44 -40.19
CA ASP A 70 14.07 -10.81 -39.80
C ASP A 70 15.14 -11.48 -38.93
N THR A 71 16.36 -10.93 -38.82
CA THR A 71 17.47 -11.58 -38.11
C THR A 71 17.14 -11.75 -36.64
N PHE A 72 16.54 -10.75 -35.99
CA PHE A 72 16.10 -10.89 -34.60
C PHE A 72 14.92 -11.86 -34.47
N THR A 73 13.90 -11.71 -35.30
CA THR A 73 12.69 -12.56 -35.24
C THR A 73 12.99 -14.04 -35.49
N LYS A 74 13.97 -14.35 -36.35
CA LYS A 74 14.48 -15.70 -36.59
C LYS A 74 15.10 -16.32 -35.34
N LYS A 75 15.82 -15.53 -34.52
CA LYS A 75 16.45 -16.01 -33.28
C LYS A 75 15.46 -16.41 -32.17
N ILE A 76 14.19 -16.02 -32.27
CA ILE A 76 13.11 -16.43 -31.35
C ILE A 76 12.61 -17.81 -31.78
N GLU A 77 13.42 -18.84 -31.62
CA GLU A 77 13.18 -20.17 -32.23
C GLU A 77 12.25 -21.06 -31.42
N HIS A 78 12.12 -20.80 -30.11
CA HIS A 78 11.26 -21.58 -29.22
C HIS A 78 9.92 -20.89 -28.98
N ASP A 79 8.84 -21.64 -29.17
CA ASP A 79 7.46 -21.22 -28.96
C ASP A 79 6.97 -21.43 -27.52
N LYS A 80 7.85 -21.89 -26.63
CA LYS A 80 7.61 -22.14 -25.20
C LYS A 80 8.16 -21.01 -24.32
N THR A 81 7.79 -21.02 -23.04
CA THR A 81 8.27 -20.02 -22.08
C THR A 81 9.75 -20.19 -21.74
N TRP A 82 10.42 -19.10 -21.36
CA TRP A 82 11.83 -19.05 -21.02
C TRP A 82 12.20 -20.12 -19.98
N LYS A 83 11.35 -20.29 -18.96
CA LYS A 83 11.52 -21.29 -17.91
C LYS A 83 11.67 -22.72 -18.45
N THR A 84 10.98 -23.04 -19.54
CA THR A 84 10.93 -24.37 -20.15
C THR A 84 11.87 -24.54 -21.35
N ALA A 85 12.60 -23.49 -21.72
CA ALA A 85 13.54 -23.54 -22.83
C ALA A 85 14.78 -24.40 -22.48
N PRO A 86 15.42 -25.06 -23.47
CA PRO A 86 16.67 -25.80 -23.26
C PRO A 86 17.78 -24.90 -22.70
N GLU A 87 18.69 -25.47 -21.90
CA GLU A 87 19.75 -24.68 -21.26
C GLU A 87 20.74 -24.11 -22.27
N GLU A 88 21.06 -24.85 -23.34
CA GLU A 88 21.86 -24.37 -24.47
C GLU A 88 21.25 -23.12 -25.13
N TYR A 89 19.92 -23.09 -25.27
CA TYR A 89 19.22 -21.94 -25.83
C TYR A 89 19.33 -20.72 -24.93
N LYS A 90 19.18 -20.90 -23.61
CA LYS A 90 19.31 -19.81 -22.63
C LYS A 90 20.74 -19.28 -22.57
N ASN A 91 21.73 -20.17 -22.55
CA ASN A 91 23.15 -19.81 -22.50
C ASN A 91 23.60 -19.02 -23.73
N ALA A 92 23.03 -19.31 -24.91
CA ALA A 92 23.29 -18.55 -26.13
C ALA A 92 22.64 -17.14 -26.14
N ARG A 93 21.74 -16.85 -25.18
CA ARG A 93 20.90 -15.64 -25.15
C ARG A 93 20.86 -15.02 -23.74
N PRO A 94 22.02 -14.64 -23.17
CA PRO A 94 22.06 -14.04 -21.84
C PRO A 94 21.21 -12.76 -21.78
N GLY A 95 20.43 -12.60 -20.71
CA GLY A 95 19.57 -11.43 -20.47
C GLY A 95 18.22 -11.43 -21.20
N TRP A 96 17.89 -12.50 -21.94
CA TRP A 96 16.59 -12.63 -22.60
C TRP A 96 15.45 -13.05 -21.65
N ASP A 97 15.79 -13.51 -20.44
CA ASP A 97 14.86 -14.03 -19.44
C ASP A 97 13.67 -13.11 -19.14
N LYS A 98 13.92 -11.80 -19.15
CA LYS A 98 12.91 -10.80 -18.81
C LYS A 98 11.85 -10.58 -19.89
N TYR A 99 12.21 -10.71 -21.17
CA TYR A 99 11.35 -10.29 -22.29
C TYR A 99 11.01 -11.40 -23.27
N HIS A 100 11.70 -12.54 -23.19
CA HIS A 100 11.53 -13.68 -24.09
C HIS A 100 10.08 -14.08 -24.28
N ASP A 101 9.32 -14.28 -23.21
CA ASP A 101 7.94 -14.75 -23.30
C ASP A 101 7.03 -13.74 -24.00
N THR A 102 7.36 -12.45 -23.89
CA THR A 102 6.69 -11.38 -24.63
C THR A 102 6.99 -11.48 -26.12
N TRP A 103 8.26 -11.68 -26.49
CA TRP A 103 8.66 -11.86 -27.88
C TRP A 103 8.07 -13.13 -28.51
N VAL A 104 8.00 -14.23 -27.76
CA VAL A 104 7.33 -15.46 -28.20
C VAL A 104 5.84 -15.22 -28.46
N THR A 105 5.16 -14.54 -27.54
CA THR A 105 3.73 -14.19 -27.69
C THR A 105 3.54 -13.30 -28.93
N ALA A 106 4.35 -12.27 -29.09
CA ALA A 106 4.31 -11.39 -30.25
C ALA A 106 4.65 -12.09 -31.57
N LYS A 107 5.59 -13.04 -31.56
CA LYS A 107 5.89 -13.86 -32.75
C LYS A 107 4.71 -14.74 -33.15
N LYS A 108 3.96 -15.28 -32.19
CA LYS A 108 2.70 -16.01 -32.46
C LYS A 108 1.65 -15.09 -33.07
N GLU A 109 1.52 -13.85 -32.59
CA GLU A 109 0.60 -12.86 -33.16
C GLU A 109 0.88 -12.57 -34.65
N ILE A 110 2.15 -12.43 -35.04
CA ILE A 110 2.53 -12.10 -36.43
C ILE A 110 2.59 -13.32 -37.38
N THR A 111 2.62 -14.56 -36.85
CA THR A 111 2.70 -15.79 -37.65
C THR A 111 1.40 -16.61 -37.66
N GLY A 112 0.56 -16.47 -36.63
CA GLY A 112 -0.70 -17.20 -36.48
C GLY A 112 -1.91 -16.49 -37.09
N ASP A 113 -3.08 -16.73 -36.49
CA ASP A 113 -4.37 -16.26 -37.02
C ASP A 113 -4.48 -14.74 -37.09
N ASN A 114 -3.78 -14.02 -36.19
CA ASN A 114 -3.78 -12.57 -36.11
C ASN A 114 -2.82 -11.87 -37.08
N LYS A 115 -2.07 -12.60 -37.92
CA LYS A 115 -1.06 -12.03 -38.84
C LYS A 115 -1.58 -10.89 -39.73
N HIS A 116 -2.86 -10.97 -40.10
CA HIS A 116 -3.52 -9.97 -40.96
C HIS A 116 -3.54 -8.57 -40.32
N LYS A 117 -3.56 -8.48 -38.98
CA LYS A 117 -3.52 -7.21 -38.22
C LYS A 117 -2.22 -6.44 -38.43
N TYR A 118 -1.12 -7.16 -38.68
CA TYR A 118 0.22 -6.57 -38.78
C TYR A 118 0.72 -6.42 -40.21
N THR A 119 0.00 -6.98 -41.20
CA THR A 119 0.46 -7.03 -42.59
C THR A 119 0.78 -5.66 -43.17
N HIS A 120 0.03 -4.63 -42.77
CA HIS A 120 0.25 -3.26 -43.23
C HIS A 120 1.55 -2.65 -42.70
N TRP A 121 2.05 -3.10 -41.56
CA TRP A 121 3.32 -2.63 -41.01
C TRP A 121 4.53 -3.15 -41.80
N ASN A 122 4.39 -4.25 -42.55
CA ASN A 122 5.46 -4.79 -43.41
C ASN A 122 5.97 -3.78 -44.45
N SER A 123 5.13 -2.84 -44.90
CA SER A 123 5.55 -1.82 -45.87
C SER A 123 6.61 -0.86 -45.32
N PHE A 124 6.81 -0.84 -44.00
CA PHE A 124 7.82 -0.01 -43.34
C PHE A 124 9.11 -0.76 -43.02
N LYS A 125 9.22 -2.04 -43.39
CA LYS A 125 10.44 -2.82 -43.21
C LYS A 125 11.57 -2.19 -44.03
N GLY A 126 12.69 -1.87 -43.36
CA GLY A 126 13.83 -1.16 -43.96
C GLY A 126 13.73 0.37 -43.94
N ASN A 127 12.60 0.94 -43.51
CA ASN A 127 12.52 2.38 -43.23
C ASN A 127 13.11 2.65 -41.84
N LYS A 128 14.34 3.17 -41.79
CA LYS A 128 15.07 3.41 -40.54
C LYS A 128 14.33 4.32 -39.56
N ALA A 129 13.70 5.40 -40.04
CA ALA A 129 12.97 6.32 -39.18
C ALA A 129 11.72 5.68 -38.57
N ALA A 130 10.99 4.87 -39.36
CA ALA A 130 9.85 4.12 -38.85
C ALA A 130 10.28 3.06 -37.82
N GLN A 131 11.37 2.35 -38.11
CA GLN A 131 11.95 1.35 -37.22
C GLN A 131 12.34 1.99 -35.87
N GLU A 132 13.07 3.10 -35.88
CA GLU A 132 13.51 3.80 -34.67
C GLU A 132 12.33 4.28 -33.81
N GLN A 133 11.31 4.89 -34.42
CA GLN A 133 10.15 5.37 -33.67
C GLN A 133 9.31 4.23 -33.07
N VAL A 134 9.11 3.14 -33.82
CA VAL A 134 8.42 1.95 -33.30
C VAL A 134 9.23 1.29 -32.19
N ALA A 135 10.55 1.23 -32.33
CA ALA A 135 11.44 0.67 -31.31
C ALA A 135 11.38 1.45 -30.01
N HIS A 136 11.40 2.78 -30.08
CA HIS A 136 11.27 3.64 -28.91
C HIS A 136 9.92 3.42 -28.20
N ILE A 137 8.81 3.29 -28.95
CA ILE A 137 7.50 3.00 -28.36
C ILE A 137 7.48 1.60 -27.72
N ALA A 138 8.10 0.61 -28.36
CA ALA A 138 8.19 -0.74 -27.81
C ALA A 138 9.06 -0.79 -26.54
N GLU A 139 10.16 -0.04 -26.48
CA GLU A 139 10.98 0.14 -25.27
C GLU A 139 10.15 0.61 -24.09
N GLU A 140 9.38 1.67 -24.30
CA GLU A 140 8.55 2.24 -23.26
C GLU A 140 7.47 1.25 -22.80
N ALA A 141 6.86 0.52 -23.74
CA ALA A 141 5.90 -0.54 -23.42
C ALA A 141 6.53 -1.66 -22.58
N PHE A 142 7.76 -2.08 -22.89
CA PHE A 142 8.49 -3.08 -22.10
C PHE A 142 8.85 -2.59 -20.70
N ARG A 143 9.23 -1.31 -20.56
CA ARG A 143 9.47 -0.69 -19.26
C ARG A 143 8.20 -0.69 -18.42
N ILE A 144 7.08 -0.24 -19.00
CA ILE A 144 5.77 -0.24 -18.35
C ILE A 144 5.36 -1.66 -17.95
N LYS A 145 5.51 -2.66 -18.82
CA LYS A 145 5.20 -4.06 -18.49
C LYS A 145 5.95 -4.55 -17.25
N SER A 146 7.24 -4.28 -17.16
CA SER A 146 8.04 -4.67 -15.98
C SER A 146 7.57 -3.99 -14.69
N GLU A 147 7.09 -2.75 -14.77
CA GLU A 147 6.50 -2.05 -13.62
C GLU A 147 5.12 -2.61 -13.26
N LEU A 148 4.30 -2.95 -14.25
CA LEU A 148 2.99 -3.59 -14.05
C LEU A 148 3.13 -4.91 -13.28
N GLU A 149 4.11 -5.75 -13.64
CA GLU A 149 4.36 -7.02 -12.93
C GLU A 149 4.72 -6.80 -11.45
N LYS A 150 5.58 -5.82 -11.16
CA LYS A 150 5.94 -5.44 -9.78
C LYS A 150 4.74 -4.93 -9.00
N LEU A 151 3.87 -4.14 -9.63
CA LEU A 151 2.66 -3.61 -9.00
C LEU A 151 1.60 -4.71 -8.78
N ARG A 152 1.43 -5.64 -9.72
CA ARG A 152 0.53 -6.80 -9.59
C ARG A 152 0.92 -7.66 -8.39
N ALA A 153 2.22 -7.90 -8.18
CA ALA A 153 2.70 -8.66 -7.02
C ALA A 153 2.30 -7.99 -5.69
N LYS A 154 2.22 -6.66 -5.66
CA LYS A 154 1.78 -5.90 -4.48
C LYS A 154 0.28 -5.98 -4.21
N LEU A 155 -0.55 -6.49 -5.13
CA LEU A 155 -1.99 -6.66 -4.88
C LEU A 155 -2.30 -7.85 -3.96
N ASN A 156 -1.33 -8.75 -3.72
CA ASN A 156 -1.49 -9.89 -2.83
C ASN A 156 -1.86 -9.44 -1.41
N ASP A 157 -2.85 -10.10 -0.80
CA ASP A 157 -3.36 -9.75 0.53
C ASP A 157 -2.71 -10.54 1.67
N GLY A 158 -1.74 -11.41 1.39
CA GLY A 158 -1.11 -12.30 2.35
C GLY A 158 -0.51 -11.55 3.53
N HIS A 159 0.22 -10.45 3.27
CA HIS A 159 0.77 -9.61 4.34
C HIS A 159 -0.31 -8.97 5.22
N VAL A 160 -1.42 -8.55 4.63
CA VAL A 160 -2.57 -7.98 5.37
C VAL A 160 -3.17 -9.05 6.28
N ARG A 161 -3.45 -10.25 5.74
CA ARG A 161 -3.99 -11.38 6.50
C ARG A 161 -3.06 -11.82 7.63
N THR A 162 -1.76 -11.90 7.40
CA THR A 162 -0.76 -12.24 8.43
C THR A 162 -0.76 -11.19 9.54
N ALA A 163 -0.77 -9.90 9.21
CA ALA A 163 -0.80 -8.83 10.21
C ALA A 163 -2.11 -8.84 11.03
N LEU A 164 -3.26 -9.01 10.39
CA LEU A 164 -4.55 -9.15 11.07
C LEU A 164 -4.58 -10.38 11.99
N SER A 165 -4.05 -11.51 11.53
CA SER A 165 -3.93 -12.73 12.35
C SER A 165 -3.06 -12.48 13.60
N LYS A 166 -1.92 -11.81 13.44
CA LYS A 166 -1.06 -11.42 14.57
C LYS A 166 -1.74 -10.43 15.52
N ALA A 167 -2.60 -9.54 15.03
CA ALA A 167 -3.39 -8.68 15.92
C ALA A 167 -4.37 -9.50 16.79
N ILE A 168 -4.95 -10.58 16.25
CA ILE A 168 -5.87 -11.45 16.98
C ILE A 168 -5.13 -12.35 17.96
N HIS A 169 -4.03 -12.98 17.53
CA HIS A 169 -3.38 -14.09 18.24
C HIS A 169 -2.05 -13.73 18.93
N GLY A 170 -1.45 -12.59 18.59
CA GLY A 170 -0.11 -12.21 19.01
C GLY A 170 1.01 -12.75 18.11
N GLY A 171 2.26 -12.66 18.59
CA GLY A 171 3.48 -12.97 17.83
C GLY A 171 3.77 -14.45 17.56
N ALA A 172 2.90 -15.38 17.99
CA ALA A 172 3.00 -16.79 17.63
C ALA A 172 2.57 -16.96 16.15
N GLY A 173 3.53 -16.74 15.25
CA GLY A 173 3.35 -16.86 13.80
C GLY A 173 3.09 -18.30 13.35
N ASP A 174 2.13 -18.41 12.44
CA ASP A 174 2.00 -19.35 11.32
C ASP A 174 1.84 -20.87 11.51
N ASP A 175 1.99 -21.49 12.69
CA ASP A 175 1.76 -22.96 12.78
C ASP A 175 0.63 -23.44 13.69
N THR A 176 -0.08 -22.55 14.40
CA THR A 176 -1.41 -22.92 14.89
C THR A 176 -2.32 -21.71 15.10
N LYS A 177 -3.55 -21.83 14.58
CA LYS A 177 -4.73 -21.03 14.95
C LYS A 177 -5.14 -21.32 16.39
N ASN A 178 -4.19 -21.26 17.31
CA ASN A 178 -4.44 -21.62 18.67
C ASN A 178 -5.01 -20.37 19.33
N PHE A 179 -6.34 -20.36 19.39
CA PHE A 179 -7.09 -19.57 20.36
C PHE A 179 -6.79 -20.03 21.79
N VAL A 180 -5.56 -20.47 22.06
CA VAL A 180 -5.12 -21.08 23.30
C VAL A 180 -4.47 -19.99 24.12
N LEU A 181 -4.97 -19.78 25.32
CA LEU A 181 -4.35 -18.91 26.31
C LEU A 181 -4.03 -19.75 27.54
N ASP A 182 -2.91 -19.45 28.16
CA ASP A 182 -2.50 -20.06 29.42
C ASP A 182 -2.49 -18.98 30.50
N PHE A 183 -3.44 -19.08 31.43
CA PHE A 183 -3.46 -18.26 32.63
C PHE A 183 -2.92 -19.02 33.85
N GLY A 184 -2.59 -20.31 33.71
CA GLY A 184 -2.28 -21.23 34.78
C GLY A 184 -3.43 -21.48 35.77
N ASP A 185 -3.16 -22.33 36.75
CA ASP A 185 -4.19 -22.88 37.63
C ASP A 185 -4.56 -21.97 38.83
N ASN A 186 -4.32 -20.65 38.74
CA ASN A 186 -4.61 -19.71 39.84
C ASN A 186 -5.14 -18.35 39.35
N TRP A 187 -6.19 -17.83 39.98
CA TRP A 187 -6.75 -16.51 39.72
C TRP A 187 -5.76 -15.35 39.90
N VAL A 188 -4.78 -15.50 40.79
CA VAL A 188 -3.67 -14.54 40.94
C VAL A 188 -2.84 -14.45 39.66
N ASN A 189 -2.64 -15.55 38.93
CA ASN A 189 -1.91 -15.53 37.66
C ASN A 189 -2.70 -14.78 36.58
N ARG A 190 -4.03 -14.89 36.58
CA ARG A 190 -4.87 -14.07 35.71
C ARG A 190 -4.71 -12.58 36.02
N ALA A 191 -4.67 -12.17 37.28
CA ALA A 191 -4.39 -10.78 37.62
C ALA A 191 -2.98 -10.34 37.17
N LYS A 192 -1.96 -11.21 37.29
CA LYS A 192 -0.60 -10.94 36.76
C LYS A 192 -0.58 -10.76 35.24
N ILE A 193 -1.47 -11.45 34.51
CA ILE A 193 -1.56 -11.39 33.04
C ILE A 193 -2.47 -10.26 32.55
N CYS A 194 -3.60 -10.01 33.21
CA CYS A 194 -4.61 -9.03 32.77
C CYS A 194 -4.39 -7.63 33.38
N SER A 195 -3.63 -7.54 34.48
CA SER A 195 -3.24 -6.30 35.14
C SER A 195 -1.86 -6.39 35.80
N PRO A 196 -0.78 -6.63 35.03
CA PRO A 196 0.56 -6.72 35.58
C PRO A 196 0.96 -5.41 36.28
N THR A 197 1.36 -5.50 37.55
CA THR A 197 1.93 -4.37 38.32
C THR A 197 3.45 -4.32 38.21
N ASP A 198 4.11 -5.48 38.06
CA ASP A 198 5.55 -5.62 37.90
C ASP A 198 5.83 -6.50 36.67
N ALA A 199 6.75 -6.07 35.81
CA ALA A 199 7.06 -6.78 34.57
C ALA A 199 8.10 -7.89 34.83
N GLU A 200 7.67 -9.14 34.87
CA GLU A 200 8.57 -10.23 34.46
C GLU A 200 8.61 -10.25 32.93
N GLU A 201 9.80 -10.14 32.34
CA GLU A 201 10.05 -10.03 30.88
C GLU A 201 9.47 -11.18 30.03
N LYS A 202 8.93 -12.24 30.64
CA LYS A 202 8.49 -13.48 29.97
C LYS A 202 7.00 -13.79 30.07
N GLN A 203 6.18 -12.98 30.74
CA GLN A 203 4.75 -13.25 30.88
C GLN A 203 3.92 -12.58 29.77
N THR A 204 2.93 -13.32 29.25
CA THR A 204 1.89 -12.76 28.37
C THR A 204 1.17 -11.62 29.11
N LYS A 205 1.03 -10.47 28.45
CA LYS A 205 0.48 -9.25 29.06
C LYS A 205 -0.55 -8.56 28.16
N PRO A 206 -1.37 -7.64 28.70
CA PRO A 206 -2.36 -6.92 27.92
C PRO A 206 -1.71 -6.17 26.76
N GLY A 207 -2.42 -6.09 25.64
CA GLY A 207 -1.87 -5.50 24.42
C GLY A 207 -1.11 -6.48 23.54
N THR A 208 -0.76 -7.68 24.02
CA THR A 208 -0.10 -8.71 23.19
C THR A 208 -1.01 -9.19 22.06
N SER A 209 -2.30 -9.38 22.34
CA SER A 209 -3.29 -9.85 21.36
C SER A 209 -4.70 -9.39 21.72
N LEU A 210 -5.56 -9.19 20.72
CA LEU A 210 -6.96 -8.85 20.97
C LEU A 210 -7.73 -10.01 21.60
N LEU A 211 -7.32 -11.27 21.34
CA LEU A 211 -7.88 -12.43 21.99
C LEU A 211 -7.70 -12.33 23.50
N LEU A 212 -6.46 -12.12 23.97
CA LEU A 212 -6.15 -11.99 25.39
C LEU A 212 -6.98 -10.90 26.05
N ASP A 213 -6.93 -9.69 25.49
CA ASP A 213 -7.61 -8.52 26.06
C ASP A 213 -9.13 -8.77 26.14
N ALA A 214 -9.72 -9.38 25.12
CA ALA A 214 -11.15 -9.70 25.11
C ALA A 214 -11.52 -10.79 26.13
N ILE A 215 -10.64 -11.77 26.37
CA ILE A 215 -10.85 -12.79 27.40
C ILE A 215 -10.72 -12.19 28.80
N CYS A 216 -9.69 -11.38 29.07
CA CYS A 216 -9.51 -10.67 30.33
C CYS A 216 -10.75 -9.83 30.70
N LEU A 217 -11.29 -9.06 29.75
CA LEU A 217 -12.46 -8.22 29.94
C LEU A 217 -13.75 -9.01 30.20
N ARG A 218 -13.87 -10.22 29.62
CA ARG A 218 -15.14 -10.97 29.60
C ARG A 218 -15.22 -12.10 30.62
N THR A 219 -14.09 -12.60 31.12
CA THR A 219 -13.93 -13.79 31.97
C THR A 219 -15.22 -14.26 32.67
N THR A 220 -15.60 -15.53 32.46
CA THR A 220 -16.62 -16.16 33.30
C THR A 220 -15.99 -16.38 34.67
N GLY A 221 -16.47 -15.73 35.72
CA GLY A 221 -15.89 -15.86 37.06
C GLY A 221 -16.22 -17.23 37.69
N PRO A 222 -15.78 -17.46 38.95
CA PRO A 222 -16.19 -18.65 39.71
C PRO A 222 -17.72 -18.67 39.93
N ASP A 223 -18.27 -19.73 40.50
CA ASP A 223 -19.73 -19.90 40.71
C ASP A 223 -20.43 -18.75 41.46
N SER A 224 -19.68 -17.87 42.14
CA SER A 224 -20.16 -16.62 42.76
C SER A 224 -20.31 -15.43 41.80
N ASP A 225 -20.04 -15.60 40.50
CA ASP A 225 -20.21 -14.60 39.45
C ASP A 225 -21.66 -14.53 38.95
N ALA A 226 -22.41 -13.51 39.39
CA ALA A 226 -23.79 -13.31 38.95
C ALA A 226 -23.94 -12.87 37.47
N SER A 227 -22.85 -12.48 36.81
CA SER A 227 -22.87 -12.17 35.38
C SER A 227 -22.94 -13.44 34.53
N ALA A 228 -22.51 -14.61 35.06
CA ALA A 228 -22.43 -15.88 34.34
C ALA A 228 -21.74 -15.77 32.96
N GLY A 229 -20.74 -14.88 32.82
CA GLY A 229 -20.04 -14.63 31.56
C GLY A 229 -20.75 -13.68 30.58
N LYS A 230 -21.74 -12.91 31.06
CA LYS A 230 -22.50 -11.87 30.35
C LYS A 230 -22.09 -10.44 30.69
N ALA A 231 -20.97 -10.24 31.38
CA ALA A 231 -20.48 -8.90 31.74
C ALA A 231 -20.32 -7.99 30.50
N CYS A 232 -19.83 -8.53 29.38
CA CYS A 232 -19.64 -7.77 28.15
C CYS A 232 -20.90 -7.61 27.29
N CYS A 233 -21.74 -8.65 27.20
CA CYS A 233 -23.03 -8.60 26.50
C CYS A 233 -23.90 -9.82 26.85
N ASP A 234 -25.23 -9.69 26.69
CA ASP A 234 -26.19 -10.73 27.05
C ASP A 234 -26.04 -12.02 26.24
N SER A 235 -25.68 -11.90 24.96
CA SER A 235 -25.38 -13.03 24.07
C SER A 235 -23.90 -13.47 24.12
N CYS A 236 -23.14 -12.84 25.01
CA CYS A 236 -21.75 -13.12 25.34
C CYS A 236 -21.53 -14.61 25.62
N GLU A 237 -22.37 -15.14 26.51
CA GLU A 237 -22.10 -16.33 27.34
C GLU A 237 -21.60 -17.54 26.55
N GLU A 238 -20.56 -18.18 27.08
CA GLU A 238 -20.00 -19.42 26.56
C GLU A 238 -19.57 -20.19 27.80
N THR A 239 -20.40 -21.15 28.19
CA THR A 239 -20.38 -21.78 29.51
C THR A 239 -19.64 -23.12 29.48
N THR A 240 -19.00 -23.49 28.37
CA THR A 240 -18.51 -24.85 28.10
C THR A 240 -17.04 -25.04 28.50
N ALA A 241 -16.68 -24.51 29.68
CA ALA A 241 -15.53 -24.88 30.52
C ALA A 241 -14.21 -24.08 30.43
N ALA A 242 -13.93 -23.22 29.44
CA ALA A 242 -12.59 -22.58 29.38
C ALA A 242 -12.31 -21.50 30.46
N ASP A 243 -13.32 -20.99 31.18
CA ASP A 243 -13.13 -19.93 32.19
C ASP A 243 -13.79 -20.18 33.55
N LYS A 244 -14.59 -21.24 33.73
CA LYS A 244 -15.45 -21.40 34.93
C LYS A 244 -14.66 -21.68 36.23
N SER A 245 -13.39 -22.05 36.11
CA SER A 245 -12.45 -22.29 37.21
C SER A 245 -11.10 -21.68 36.83
N ALA A 246 -10.11 -21.79 37.73
CA ALA A 246 -8.70 -21.66 37.36
C ALA A 246 -8.47 -22.29 35.97
N VAL A 247 -8.00 -21.48 35.01
CA VAL A 247 -7.99 -21.87 33.60
C VAL A 247 -6.92 -22.93 33.44
N ALA A 248 -7.33 -24.17 33.18
CA ALA A 248 -6.39 -25.26 32.91
C ALA A 248 -5.44 -24.85 31.76
N ALA A 249 -4.16 -25.15 31.94
CA ALA A 249 -3.14 -24.87 30.92
C ALA A 249 -3.59 -25.38 29.54
N GLY A 250 -3.50 -24.53 28.51
CA GLY A 250 -3.87 -24.91 27.15
C GLY A 250 -5.35 -24.76 26.79
N ALA A 251 -6.14 -24.00 27.56
CA ALA A 251 -7.56 -23.78 27.27
C ALA A 251 -7.79 -23.09 25.92
N ASN A 252 -8.69 -23.65 25.10
CA ASN A 252 -9.04 -23.13 23.79
C ASN A 252 -10.27 -22.20 23.86
N PHE A 253 -10.05 -20.94 23.52
CA PHE A 253 -11.01 -19.84 23.53
C PHE A 253 -11.72 -19.62 22.20
N LYS A 254 -11.59 -20.50 21.19
CA LYS A 254 -12.17 -20.27 19.86
C LYS A 254 -13.68 -20.02 19.90
N ALA A 255 -14.44 -20.84 20.62
CA ALA A 255 -15.89 -20.68 20.72
C ALA A 255 -16.26 -19.35 21.41
N LYS A 256 -15.47 -18.93 22.41
CA LYS A 256 -15.64 -17.65 23.11
C LYS A 256 -15.32 -16.48 22.17
N TRP A 257 -14.21 -16.56 21.44
CA TRP A 257 -13.83 -15.56 20.44
C TRP A 257 -14.88 -15.41 19.35
N ASP A 258 -15.37 -16.51 18.78
CA ASP A 258 -16.39 -16.46 17.72
C ASP A 258 -17.68 -15.76 18.21
N LYS A 259 -18.09 -16.00 19.47
CA LYS A 259 -19.22 -15.27 20.09
C LYS A 259 -18.93 -13.79 20.30
N LEU A 260 -17.73 -13.44 20.74
CA LEU A 260 -17.28 -12.05 20.91
C LEU A 260 -17.29 -11.31 19.56
N VAL A 261 -16.73 -11.91 18.51
CA VAL A 261 -16.72 -11.33 17.16
C VAL A 261 -18.14 -11.16 16.64
N LYS A 262 -19.03 -12.13 16.87
CA LYS A 262 -20.45 -12.02 16.50
C LYS A 262 -21.11 -10.85 17.20
N ALA A 263 -20.89 -10.70 18.51
CA ALA A 263 -21.42 -9.58 19.28
C ALA A 263 -20.89 -8.23 18.76
N CYS A 264 -19.57 -8.12 18.53
CA CYS A 264 -18.98 -6.90 17.99
C CYS A 264 -19.51 -6.52 16.60
N THR A 265 -19.76 -7.52 15.74
CA THR A 265 -20.31 -7.32 14.39
C THR A 265 -21.78 -6.92 14.42
N ALA A 266 -22.53 -7.35 15.46
CA ALA A 266 -23.91 -6.92 15.66
C ALA A 266 -24.01 -5.45 16.13
N LEU A 267 -22.97 -4.92 16.78
CA LEU A 267 -22.94 -3.52 17.23
C LEU A 267 -22.78 -2.52 16.08
N ALA A 268 -21.94 -2.85 15.09
CA ALA A 268 -21.72 -2.01 13.92
C ALA A 268 -21.02 -2.81 12.80
N PRO A 269 -21.13 -2.36 11.54
CA PRO A 269 -20.41 -2.96 10.43
C PRO A 269 -18.90 -2.87 10.61
N ARG A 270 -18.18 -3.74 9.91
CA ARG A 270 -16.71 -3.71 9.89
C ARG A 270 -16.25 -2.46 9.13
N PRO A 271 -15.36 -1.65 9.72
CA PRO A 271 -14.84 -0.46 9.04
C PRO A 271 -13.89 -0.87 7.90
N LEU A 272 -13.59 0.08 7.03
CA LEU A 272 -12.50 -0.07 6.06
C LEU A 272 -11.16 -0.20 6.79
N LEU A 273 -10.29 -1.09 6.30
CA LEU A 273 -8.97 -1.28 6.88
C LEU A 273 -8.02 -0.20 6.35
N ASN A 274 -7.86 0.87 7.12
CA ASN A 274 -6.96 1.98 6.81
C ASN A 274 -6.48 2.67 8.09
N SER A 275 -5.49 3.54 7.95
CA SER A 275 -4.81 4.21 9.07
C SER A 275 -5.78 5.08 9.89
N GLN A 276 -6.76 5.71 9.22
CA GLN A 276 -7.79 6.52 9.88
C GLN A 276 -8.69 5.68 10.79
N SER A 277 -9.15 4.53 10.33
CA SER A 277 -10.03 3.65 11.09
C SER A 277 -9.31 3.05 12.30
N VAL A 278 -8.03 2.72 12.16
CA VAL A 278 -7.18 2.31 13.29
C VAL A 278 -7.04 3.44 14.31
N ALA A 279 -6.76 4.67 13.88
CA ALA A 279 -6.67 5.82 14.78
C ALA A 279 -7.98 6.10 15.53
N GLN A 280 -9.13 5.99 14.83
CA GLN A 280 -10.45 6.14 15.46
C GLN A 280 -10.73 5.05 16.50
N ALA A 281 -10.34 3.80 16.22
CA ALA A 281 -10.47 2.70 17.16
C ALA A 281 -9.63 2.93 18.42
N VAL A 282 -8.38 3.40 18.27
CA VAL A 282 -7.52 3.77 19.39
C VAL A 282 -8.11 4.93 20.18
N ALA A 283 -8.56 6.00 19.54
CA ALA A 283 -9.14 7.15 20.23
C ALA A 283 -10.39 6.75 21.05
N THR A 284 -11.27 5.94 20.47
CA THR A 284 -12.46 5.41 21.17
C THR A 284 -12.06 4.59 22.39
N MET A 285 -11.04 3.75 22.24
CA MET A 285 -10.56 2.89 23.31
C MET A 285 -9.87 3.69 24.41
N SER A 286 -9.04 4.69 24.07
CA SER A 286 -8.42 5.61 25.02
C SER A 286 -9.46 6.34 25.87
N THR A 287 -10.57 6.80 25.27
CA THR A 287 -11.66 7.45 26.03
C THR A 287 -12.39 6.47 26.97
N ALA A 288 -12.37 5.18 26.68
CA ALA A 288 -12.97 4.15 27.52
C ALA A 288 -12.04 3.66 28.65
N LEU A 289 -10.78 4.13 28.69
CA LEU A 289 -9.86 3.78 29.77
C LEU A 289 -10.19 4.59 31.03
N ASN A 290 -10.31 3.87 32.14
CA ASN A 290 -10.35 4.40 33.47
C ASN A 290 -8.92 4.71 33.93
N HIS A 291 -8.76 5.86 34.57
CA HIS A 291 -7.48 6.34 35.06
C HIS A 291 -7.44 6.33 36.59
N LYS A 292 -6.22 6.24 37.13
CA LYS A 292 -6.01 6.20 38.58
C LYS A 292 -6.60 7.45 39.23
N THR A 293 -7.44 7.26 40.24
CA THR A 293 -7.93 8.35 41.10
C THR A 293 -7.64 8.02 42.55
N THR A 294 -7.60 9.03 43.42
CA THR A 294 -7.30 8.85 44.84
C THR A 294 -8.38 8.07 45.61
N THR A 295 -9.57 7.88 45.03
CA THR A 295 -10.74 7.34 45.73
C THR A 295 -11.38 6.11 45.08
N GLN A 296 -11.04 5.74 43.82
CA GLN A 296 -11.79 4.70 43.09
C GLN A 296 -10.97 3.62 42.36
N THR A 297 -9.71 3.81 42.00
CA THR A 297 -8.93 2.73 41.36
C THR A 297 -7.43 2.96 41.50
N ASN A 298 -6.68 1.91 41.80
CA ASN A 298 -5.22 1.92 41.87
C ASN A 298 -4.53 1.79 40.51
N HIS A 299 -5.30 1.50 39.46
CA HIS A 299 -4.79 1.27 38.11
C HIS A 299 -4.99 2.48 37.21
N ASP A 300 -3.97 2.78 36.41
CA ASP A 300 -4.06 3.69 35.30
C ASP A 300 -4.28 2.92 33.99
N ASN A 301 -4.97 3.50 33.00
CA ASN A 301 -5.23 2.88 31.70
C ASN A 301 -5.98 1.53 31.79
N LEU A 302 -7.00 1.47 32.66
CA LEU A 302 -7.82 0.30 32.91
C LEU A 302 -9.06 0.28 32.02
N LEU A 303 -9.26 -0.78 31.25
CA LEU A 303 -10.50 -1.04 30.54
C LEU A 303 -11.36 -2.04 31.31
N GLY A 304 -12.63 -1.72 31.58
CA GLY A 304 -13.58 -2.60 32.27
C GLY A 304 -13.87 -2.18 33.71
N SER A 305 -14.33 -3.13 34.52
CA SER A 305 -14.83 -2.89 35.88
C SER A 305 -13.92 -3.49 36.96
N VAL A 306 -13.83 -2.78 38.09
CA VAL A 306 -13.16 -3.21 39.32
C VAL A 306 -14.04 -2.90 40.52
N ASP A 307 -13.89 -3.69 41.58
CA ASP A 307 -14.50 -3.42 42.88
C ASP A 307 -13.58 -2.56 43.76
N ASN A 308 -14.15 -1.56 44.43
CA ASN A 308 -13.43 -0.59 45.26
C ASN A 308 -12.16 -0.10 44.57
N SER A 309 -10.99 -0.21 45.22
CA SER A 309 -9.70 0.25 44.68
C SER A 309 -9.12 -0.63 43.57
N GLY A 310 -9.68 -1.81 43.29
CA GLY A 310 -9.11 -2.75 42.34
C GLY A 310 -7.75 -3.34 42.78
N SER A 311 -7.41 -3.31 44.07
CA SER A 311 -6.09 -3.75 44.57
C SER A 311 -5.74 -5.21 44.29
N SER A 312 -6.73 -6.08 44.07
CA SER A 312 -6.47 -7.48 43.68
C SER A 312 -6.23 -7.65 42.18
N GLY A 313 -6.41 -6.58 41.39
CA GLY A 313 -6.23 -6.58 39.94
C GLY A 313 -7.38 -7.26 39.18
N CYS A 314 -7.14 -7.50 37.90
CA CYS A 314 -8.11 -8.08 36.97
C CYS A 314 -8.18 -9.60 37.14
N THR A 315 -8.80 -10.03 38.23
CA THR A 315 -8.99 -11.45 38.60
C THR A 315 -10.14 -12.12 37.86
N GLY A 316 -10.92 -11.42 37.03
CA GLY A 316 -12.10 -11.97 36.37
C GLY A 316 -13.36 -12.04 37.24
N ASN A 317 -13.34 -11.44 38.44
CA ASN A 317 -14.48 -11.29 39.34
C ASN A 317 -14.32 -9.99 40.14
N THR A 318 -15.38 -9.21 40.29
CA THR A 318 -15.43 -7.98 41.12
C THR A 318 -15.66 -8.28 42.61
N ALA A 319 -15.12 -9.39 43.11
CA ALA A 319 -15.12 -9.73 44.54
C ALA A 319 -13.76 -9.38 45.16
N ASN A 320 -13.75 -9.03 46.46
CA ASN A 320 -12.53 -8.79 47.23
C ASN A 320 -11.57 -7.79 46.57
N THR A 321 -12.06 -6.65 46.04
CA THR A 321 -11.24 -5.67 45.28
C THR A 321 -10.66 -6.17 43.95
N GLY A 322 -11.23 -7.24 43.37
CA GLY A 322 -10.90 -7.74 42.04
C GLY A 322 -11.66 -7.02 40.93
N GLY A 323 -11.43 -7.43 39.68
CA GLY A 323 -12.11 -6.84 38.53
C GLY A 323 -12.19 -7.73 37.30
N LYS A 324 -13.13 -7.42 36.41
CA LYS A 324 -13.21 -7.94 35.05
C LYS A 324 -12.67 -6.85 34.12
N CYS A 325 -11.37 -6.86 33.90
CA CYS A 325 -10.70 -5.72 33.30
C CYS A 325 -9.41 -6.10 32.56
N VAL A 326 -8.82 -5.09 31.92
CA VAL A 326 -7.55 -5.12 31.22
C VAL A 326 -6.78 -3.86 31.59
N VAL A 327 -5.50 -3.95 31.97
CA VAL A 327 -4.69 -2.76 32.31
C VAL A 327 -3.51 -2.62 31.35
N TYR A 328 -3.47 -1.51 30.62
CA TYR A 328 -2.35 -1.19 29.72
C TYR A 328 -1.31 -0.36 30.46
N LYS A 329 -0.22 -0.98 30.91
CA LYS A 329 0.78 -0.34 31.81
C LYS A 329 1.26 1.05 31.35
N ALA A 330 1.49 1.23 30.05
CA ALA A 330 1.91 2.51 29.46
C ALA A 330 0.82 3.18 28.59
N GLY A 331 -0.44 2.78 28.76
CA GLY A 331 -1.54 3.17 27.88
C GLY A 331 -1.45 2.51 26.49
N LEU A 332 -2.19 3.06 25.52
CA LEU A 332 -2.24 2.55 24.16
C LEU A 332 -1.09 3.08 23.28
N THR A 333 0.15 2.70 23.61
CA THR A 333 1.34 2.99 22.79
C THR A 333 1.65 1.84 21.83
N ALA A 334 2.12 2.14 20.62
CA ALA A 334 2.59 1.14 19.66
C ALA A 334 4.12 0.89 19.73
N GLU A 335 4.84 1.68 20.53
CA GLU A 335 6.30 1.65 20.65
C GLU A 335 6.76 1.53 22.12
N GLY A 336 7.99 1.06 22.31
CA GLY A 336 8.60 0.80 23.61
C GLY A 336 8.30 -0.59 24.18
N ASP A 337 8.85 -0.88 25.36
CA ASP A 337 8.76 -2.20 26.00
C ASP A 337 7.32 -2.58 26.41
N ASP A 338 6.47 -1.59 26.63
CA ASP A 338 5.05 -1.74 26.96
C ASP A 338 4.12 -1.47 25.77
N ALA A 339 4.65 -1.60 24.54
CA ALA A 339 3.88 -1.48 23.32
C ALA A 339 2.73 -2.50 23.23
N VAL A 340 1.56 -1.98 22.87
CA VAL A 340 0.37 -2.72 22.46
C VAL A 340 0.63 -3.34 21.08
N GLN A 341 1.06 -4.59 21.09
CA GLN A 341 1.43 -5.33 19.88
C GLN A 341 0.27 -5.50 18.89
N TRP A 342 -0.95 -5.76 19.38
CA TRP A 342 -2.09 -5.86 18.46
C TRP A 342 -2.35 -4.54 17.74
N LEU A 343 -2.06 -3.38 18.36
CA LEU A 343 -2.18 -2.08 17.72
C LEU A 343 -1.13 -1.91 16.63
N LYS A 344 0.13 -2.25 16.91
CA LYS A 344 1.22 -2.25 15.91
C LYS A 344 0.88 -3.15 14.72
N HIS A 345 0.27 -4.30 14.97
CA HIS A 345 -0.17 -5.22 13.91
C HIS A 345 -1.35 -4.66 13.10
N LEU A 346 -2.32 -3.99 13.74
CA LEU A 346 -3.40 -3.30 13.01
C LEU A 346 -2.87 -2.14 12.15
N GLN A 347 -1.91 -1.36 12.64
CA GLN A 347 -1.25 -0.31 11.87
C GLN A 347 -0.50 -0.89 10.66
N THR A 348 0.21 -2.02 10.87
CA THR A 348 0.89 -2.74 9.78
C THR A 348 -0.11 -3.25 8.74
N ALA A 349 -1.24 -3.81 9.17
CA ALA A 349 -2.28 -4.30 8.28
C ALA A 349 -2.91 -3.16 7.47
N ALA A 350 -3.20 -2.02 8.12
CA ALA A 350 -3.73 -0.83 7.46
C ALA A 350 -2.77 -0.25 6.41
N ALA A 351 -1.49 -0.08 6.77
CA ALA A 351 -0.48 0.42 5.84
C ALA A 351 -0.28 -0.54 4.64
N ALA A 352 -0.32 -1.85 4.88
CA ALA A 352 -0.26 -2.85 3.82
C ALA A 352 -1.48 -2.78 2.89
N GLU A 353 -2.69 -2.62 3.42
CA GLU A 353 -3.92 -2.46 2.61
C GLU A 353 -3.88 -1.18 1.78
N GLU A 354 -3.48 -0.05 2.38
CA GLU A 354 -3.30 1.23 1.67
C GLU A 354 -2.26 1.10 0.54
N ALA A 355 -1.15 0.41 0.78
CA ALA A 355 -0.15 0.14 -0.25
C ALA A 355 -0.70 -0.70 -1.41
N ARG A 356 -1.63 -1.63 -1.16
CA ARG A 356 -2.32 -2.40 -2.21
C ARG A 356 -3.23 -1.50 -3.05
N HIS A 357 -3.97 -0.58 -2.43
CA HIS A 357 -4.79 0.39 -3.15
C HIS A 357 -3.94 1.35 -4.01
N LEU A 358 -2.82 1.84 -3.49
CA LEU A 358 -1.88 2.66 -4.26
C LEU A 358 -1.27 1.86 -5.43
N ALA A 359 -0.98 0.57 -5.22
CA ALA A 359 -0.51 -0.30 -6.30
C ALA A 359 -1.56 -0.47 -7.40
N LEU A 360 -2.84 -0.60 -7.05
CA LEU A 360 -3.94 -0.67 -8.02
C LEU A 360 -4.06 0.61 -8.85
N GLN A 361 -4.03 1.79 -8.21
CA GLN A 361 -4.02 3.08 -8.93
C GLN A 361 -2.79 3.21 -9.85
N GLY A 362 -1.63 2.72 -9.39
CA GLY A 362 -0.42 2.64 -10.21
C GLY A 362 -0.62 1.76 -11.44
N LEU A 363 -1.29 0.60 -11.29
CA LEU A 363 -1.61 -0.29 -12.42
C LEU A 363 -2.51 0.40 -13.44
N GLU A 364 -3.60 1.03 -12.98
CA GLU A 364 -4.55 1.76 -13.84
C GLU A 364 -3.86 2.89 -14.62
N SER A 365 -3.03 3.69 -13.94
CA SER A 365 -2.26 4.76 -14.58
C SER A 365 -1.31 4.23 -15.66
N LYS A 366 -0.62 3.11 -15.38
CA LYS A 366 0.33 2.49 -16.31
C LYS A 366 -0.37 1.81 -17.49
N ALA A 367 -1.52 1.19 -17.25
CA ALA A 367 -2.37 0.65 -18.32
C ALA A 367 -2.85 1.77 -19.26
N GLY A 368 -3.30 2.91 -18.73
CA GLY A 368 -3.66 4.08 -19.54
C GLY A 368 -2.51 4.64 -20.37
N LYS A 369 -1.27 4.65 -19.83
CA LYS A 369 -0.08 5.01 -20.61
C LYS A 369 0.19 4.04 -21.76
N LEU A 370 0.01 2.75 -21.50
CA LEU A 370 0.21 1.72 -22.52
C LEU A 370 -0.84 1.81 -23.65
N GLU A 371 -2.10 2.11 -23.33
CA GLU A 371 -3.12 2.44 -24.32
C GLU A 371 -2.75 3.67 -25.16
N ALA A 372 -2.20 4.71 -24.52
CA ALA A 372 -1.75 5.90 -25.22
C ALA A 372 -0.58 5.63 -26.18
N LEU A 373 0.35 4.74 -25.79
CA LEU A 373 1.42 4.27 -26.68
C LEU A 373 0.87 3.50 -27.88
N ASN A 374 -0.12 2.64 -27.67
CA ASN A 374 -0.76 1.90 -28.77
C ASN A 374 -1.45 2.85 -29.77
N LYS A 375 -2.20 3.85 -29.27
CA LYS A 375 -2.79 4.90 -30.11
C LYS A 375 -1.72 5.75 -30.81
N THR A 376 -0.54 5.90 -30.22
CA THR A 376 0.59 6.61 -30.84
C THR A 376 1.14 5.82 -32.03
N LEU A 377 1.21 4.48 -31.95
CA LEU A 377 1.55 3.65 -33.10
C LEU A 377 0.53 3.78 -34.24
N GLU A 378 -0.77 3.84 -33.93
CA GLU A 378 -1.80 4.05 -34.96
C GLU A 378 -1.62 5.40 -35.67
N ARG A 379 -1.32 6.47 -34.93
CA ARG A 379 -1.01 7.77 -35.52
C ARG A 379 0.27 7.76 -36.34
N LEU A 380 1.31 7.10 -35.84
CA LEU A 380 2.57 6.94 -36.56
C LEU A 380 2.35 6.21 -37.88
N PHE A 381 1.56 5.12 -37.87
CA PHE A 381 1.18 4.39 -39.06
C PHE A 381 0.54 5.30 -40.12
N LEU A 382 -0.44 6.12 -39.72
CA LEU A 382 -1.11 7.05 -40.62
C LEU A 382 -0.15 8.10 -41.21
N ALA A 383 0.73 8.67 -40.39
CA ALA A 383 1.72 9.66 -40.82
C ALA A 383 2.76 9.08 -41.80
N LEU A 384 3.22 7.86 -41.55
CA LEU A 384 4.13 7.16 -42.46
C LEU A 384 3.44 6.78 -43.78
N ARG A 385 2.15 6.44 -43.74
CA ARG A 385 1.39 6.14 -44.97
C ARG A 385 1.09 7.38 -45.80
N SER A 386 0.77 8.52 -45.19
CA SER A 386 0.52 9.77 -45.92
C SER A 386 1.78 10.31 -46.59
N SER A 387 2.93 10.22 -45.90
CA SER A 387 4.23 10.56 -46.50
C SER A 387 4.65 9.61 -47.63
N ALA A 388 4.30 8.33 -47.55
CA ALA A 388 4.54 7.35 -48.64
C ALA A 388 3.58 7.52 -49.84
N ALA A 389 2.33 7.95 -49.61
CA ALA A 389 1.34 8.20 -50.67
C ALA A 389 1.64 9.48 -51.47
N ALA A 390 2.44 10.40 -50.91
CA ALA A 390 2.95 11.59 -51.60
C ALA A 390 4.14 11.28 -52.54
N GLY A 391 4.23 10.07 -53.09
CA GLY A 391 5.29 9.67 -54.02
C GLY A 391 5.39 10.61 -55.23
N ASN A 392 6.55 11.28 -55.35
CA ASN A 392 7.06 12.10 -56.46
C ASN A 392 6.05 13.03 -57.18
N PRO A 393 6.13 14.36 -56.99
CA PRO A 393 6.00 15.25 -58.13
C PRO A 393 7.23 15.06 -59.03
N THR A 394 7.02 14.60 -60.26
CA THR A 394 7.89 14.97 -61.39
C THR A 394 8.20 16.46 -61.29
N PRO A 395 9.44 16.94 -61.52
CA PRO A 395 9.76 18.36 -61.42
C PRO A 395 9.04 19.13 -62.53
N ALA A 396 7.80 19.53 -62.26
CA ALA A 396 7.11 20.59 -62.95
C ALA A 396 7.37 21.86 -62.14
N THR A 397 8.17 22.72 -62.74
CA THR A 397 8.59 24.05 -62.30
C THR A 397 7.48 24.81 -61.56
N ALA A 398 7.65 24.98 -60.25
CA ALA A 398 6.95 25.94 -59.39
C ALA A 398 7.79 26.17 -58.12
N PRO A 399 7.72 27.35 -57.48
CA PRO A 399 8.87 28.02 -56.86
C PRO A 399 9.39 27.36 -55.58
N GLU A 400 10.71 27.44 -55.40
CA GLU A 400 11.45 27.07 -54.19
C GLU A 400 10.76 27.57 -52.90
N THR A 401 10.37 26.63 -52.05
CA THR A 401 10.15 26.88 -50.62
C THR A 401 11.05 25.99 -49.77
N THR A 402 12.34 26.03 -50.09
CA THR A 402 13.45 25.77 -49.16
C THR A 402 13.72 27.02 -48.32
N LYS A 403 12.75 27.44 -47.48
CA LYS A 403 12.98 28.48 -46.46
C LYS A 403 12.10 28.22 -45.24
N SER A 404 12.61 27.46 -44.27
CA SER A 404 12.04 27.51 -42.91
C SER A 404 13.08 27.36 -41.78
N SER A 405 14.30 26.87 -42.05
CA SER A 405 15.39 26.88 -41.05
C SER A 405 16.47 27.96 -41.27
N LYS A 406 16.48 28.62 -42.44
CA LYS A 406 17.42 29.72 -42.74
C LYS A 406 16.80 31.11 -42.47
N ALA A 407 15.50 31.27 -42.73
CA ALA A 407 14.76 32.51 -42.50
C ALA A 407 14.67 32.86 -41.00
N SER A 408 14.42 31.87 -40.14
CA SER A 408 14.35 32.08 -38.68
C SER A 408 15.71 32.40 -38.04
N LYS A 409 16.81 31.90 -38.62
CA LYS A 409 18.18 32.25 -38.18
C LYS A 409 18.59 33.64 -38.66
N GLU A 410 18.27 34.01 -39.90
CA GLU A 410 18.56 35.36 -40.43
C GLU A 410 17.73 36.46 -39.73
N GLU A 411 16.48 36.17 -39.33
CA GLU A 411 15.66 37.10 -38.54
C GLU A 411 16.17 37.25 -37.10
N ALA A 412 16.51 36.15 -36.41
CA ALA A 412 17.06 36.19 -35.07
C ALA A 412 18.45 36.87 -35.02
N GLU A 413 19.27 36.68 -36.07
CA GLU A 413 20.55 37.36 -36.22
C GLU A 413 20.36 38.87 -36.42
N LYS A 414 19.36 39.29 -37.21
CA LYS A 414 19.03 40.72 -37.35
C LYS A 414 18.56 41.34 -36.03
N GLU A 415 17.76 40.62 -35.25
CA GLU A 415 17.28 41.08 -33.94
C GLU A 415 18.45 41.32 -32.97
N CYS A 416 19.47 40.44 -32.94
CA CYS A 416 20.68 40.68 -32.15
C CYS A 416 21.49 41.88 -32.68
N ASN A 417 21.66 42.00 -34.00
CA ASN A 417 22.45 43.07 -34.62
C ASN A 417 21.85 44.48 -34.42
N GLU A 418 20.54 44.60 -34.17
CA GLU A 418 19.91 45.88 -33.82
C GLU A 418 20.24 46.36 -32.39
N ILE A 419 20.81 45.50 -31.54
CA ILE A 419 21.20 45.83 -30.17
C ILE A 419 22.58 46.50 -30.16
N GLY A 420 22.60 47.82 -30.27
CA GLY A 420 23.83 48.63 -30.30
C GLY A 420 24.52 48.85 -28.93
N LYS A 421 23.97 48.32 -27.83
CA LYS A 421 24.49 48.51 -26.46
C LYS A 421 24.92 47.18 -25.83
N GLU A 422 26.14 47.15 -25.31
CA GLU A 422 26.74 45.95 -24.69
C GLU A 422 25.91 45.38 -23.53
N ALA A 423 25.38 46.24 -22.66
CA ALA A 423 24.59 45.80 -21.50
C ALA A 423 23.28 45.10 -21.92
N ASP A 424 22.62 45.64 -22.96
CA ASP A 424 21.37 45.09 -23.47
C ASP A 424 21.61 43.79 -24.26
N CYS A 425 22.74 43.70 -24.96
CA CYS A 425 23.15 42.49 -25.67
C CYS A 425 23.44 41.34 -24.70
N LYS A 426 24.20 41.61 -23.63
CA LYS A 426 24.52 40.61 -22.59
C LYS A 426 23.31 40.20 -21.76
N ALA A 427 22.27 41.04 -21.69
CA ALA A 427 21.01 40.70 -21.03
C ALA A 427 20.12 39.77 -21.88
N ASN A 428 20.36 39.67 -23.19
CA ASN A 428 19.63 38.76 -24.07
C ASN A 428 20.36 37.40 -24.14
N PRO A 429 19.81 36.32 -23.57
CA PRO A 429 20.46 35.01 -23.54
C PRO A 429 20.63 34.35 -24.91
N LYS A 430 20.01 34.91 -25.96
CA LYS A 430 20.13 34.43 -27.35
C LYS A 430 21.23 35.15 -28.14
N CYS A 431 21.82 36.21 -27.60
CA CYS A 431 22.82 37.03 -28.31
C CYS A 431 24.16 37.05 -27.56
N THR A 432 25.23 37.46 -28.23
CA THR A 432 26.58 37.53 -27.68
C THR A 432 27.29 38.79 -28.19
N TRP A 433 27.93 39.51 -27.26
CA TRP A 433 28.67 40.72 -27.58
C TRP A 433 30.12 40.41 -27.95
N ASN A 434 30.56 40.86 -29.14
CA ASN A 434 31.93 40.78 -29.62
C ASN A 434 32.55 42.19 -29.73
N PRO A 435 33.40 42.60 -28.78
CA PRO A 435 34.01 43.93 -28.79
C PRO A 435 35.09 44.12 -29.86
N GLU A 436 35.58 43.03 -30.47
CA GLU A 436 36.61 43.05 -31.52
C GLU A 436 36.04 43.21 -32.93
N GLU A 437 34.70 43.20 -33.08
CA GLU A 437 34.04 43.40 -34.36
C GLU A 437 34.19 44.85 -34.83
N LYS A 438 34.63 45.01 -36.09
CA LYS A 438 34.93 46.32 -36.70
C LYS A 438 33.68 47.02 -37.19
N ASP A 439 32.64 46.25 -37.52
CA ASP A 439 31.32 46.77 -37.87
C ASP A 439 30.52 47.04 -36.59
N GLU A 440 30.27 48.30 -36.28
CA GLU A 440 29.55 48.68 -35.05
C GLU A 440 28.13 48.11 -34.98
N THR A 441 27.55 47.75 -36.12
CA THR A 441 26.21 47.14 -36.22
C THR A 441 26.22 45.62 -36.05
N LYS A 442 27.39 45.01 -35.86
CA LYS A 442 27.57 43.56 -35.67
C LYS A 442 28.30 43.19 -34.39
N LYS A 443 28.43 44.14 -33.47
CA LYS A 443 29.02 43.88 -32.15
C LYS A 443 28.12 43.00 -31.27
N CYS A 444 26.83 42.86 -31.58
CA CYS A 444 25.92 41.92 -30.93
C CYS A 444 25.37 40.92 -31.95
N THR A 445 25.72 39.64 -31.84
CA THR A 445 25.35 38.59 -32.82
C THR A 445 24.65 37.42 -32.15
N LEU A 446 23.97 36.55 -32.91
CA LEU A 446 23.23 35.42 -32.36
C LEU A 446 24.20 34.37 -31.75
N SER A 447 23.94 33.97 -30.50
CA SER A 447 24.74 32.95 -29.81
C SER A 447 24.53 31.56 -30.40
N GLU A 448 25.45 30.64 -30.13
CA GLU A 448 25.30 29.23 -30.54
C GLU A 448 24.11 28.55 -29.82
N GLU A 449 23.77 28.95 -28.60
CA GLU A 449 22.55 28.45 -27.92
C GLU A 449 21.26 28.98 -28.57
N GLY A 450 21.28 30.21 -29.11
CA GLY A 450 20.17 30.77 -29.88
C GLY A 450 19.90 30.06 -31.23
N LYS A 451 20.83 29.20 -31.68
CA LYS A 451 20.73 28.45 -32.95
C LYS A 451 20.06 27.07 -32.81
N GLN A 452 19.68 26.64 -31.60
CA GLN A 452 18.96 25.39 -31.33
C GLN A 452 17.43 25.62 -31.15
N PRO A 453 16.56 24.65 -31.54
CA PRO A 453 15.12 24.78 -31.32
C PRO A 453 14.78 24.73 -29.82
N ALA A 454 13.85 25.57 -29.39
CA ALA A 454 13.51 25.78 -27.99
C ALA A 454 12.88 24.52 -27.33
N GLU A 455 13.67 23.82 -26.52
CA GLU A 455 13.19 22.98 -25.42
C GLU A 455 13.88 23.43 -24.13
N ASN A 456 13.05 23.84 -23.17
CA ASN A 456 13.33 24.19 -21.77
C ASN A 456 13.91 25.58 -21.48
N THR A 457 13.02 26.49 -21.07
CA THR A 457 13.35 27.46 -20.02
C THR A 457 12.13 27.75 -19.15
N ALA A 458 12.21 27.41 -17.86
CA ALA A 458 11.54 28.13 -16.80
C ALA A 458 12.56 28.32 -15.66
N ALA A 459 12.76 29.58 -15.28
CA ALA A 459 13.81 30.07 -14.40
C ALA A 459 13.45 29.96 -12.91
N GLY A 460 14.49 30.01 -12.06
CA GLY A 460 14.35 30.26 -10.62
C GLY A 460 15.69 30.22 -9.88
N ASN A 461 16.37 31.37 -9.81
CA ASN A 461 17.58 31.62 -9.02
C ASN A 461 17.35 31.52 -7.50
N GLN A 462 18.34 31.02 -6.75
CA GLN A 462 18.91 31.76 -5.61
C GLN A 462 20.27 31.19 -5.15
N ALA A 463 21.17 32.11 -4.82
CA ALA A 463 22.55 31.91 -4.41
C ALA A 463 22.70 31.57 -2.91
N GLY A 464 23.82 30.93 -2.55
CA GLY A 464 24.27 30.80 -1.16
C GLY A 464 25.47 29.86 -1.01
N THR A 465 26.59 30.42 -0.60
CA THR A 465 27.94 29.86 -0.39
C THR A 465 28.07 28.84 0.75
N ASP A 466 29.00 27.90 0.61
CA ASP A 466 30.06 27.52 1.58
C ASP A 466 30.41 26.02 1.54
N GLY A 467 31.71 25.74 1.70
CA GLY A 467 32.32 24.44 1.47
C GLY A 467 32.35 23.47 2.65
N LYS A 468 32.79 22.26 2.30
CA LYS A 468 33.45 21.20 3.10
C LYS A 468 32.56 20.10 3.74
N ASN A 469 32.72 18.92 3.12
CA ASN A 469 32.83 17.54 3.66
C ASN A 469 31.61 16.67 4.05
N THR A 470 31.70 15.44 3.49
CA THR A 470 31.30 14.10 3.99
C THR A 470 29.83 13.79 4.29
N THR A 471 29.26 12.84 3.56
CA THR A 471 29.02 11.45 4.00
C THR A 471 28.14 10.73 2.98
N GLY A 472 28.52 9.50 2.64
CA GLY A 472 27.94 8.75 1.53
C GLY A 472 26.52 8.23 1.76
N SER A 473 25.90 7.88 0.64
CA SER A 473 24.90 6.81 0.57
C SER A 473 24.88 6.24 -0.85
N ASN A 474 25.54 5.10 -0.98
CA ASN A 474 25.27 3.99 -1.89
C ASN A 474 24.52 4.32 -3.18
N SER A 475 25.29 4.56 -4.25
CA SER A 475 24.82 4.38 -5.61
C SER A 475 24.39 2.93 -5.79
N PHE A 476 23.07 2.68 -5.83
CA PHE A 476 22.53 1.46 -6.38
C PHE A 476 22.94 1.43 -7.86
N VAL A 477 23.93 0.59 -8.17
CA VAL A 477 24.26 0.20 -9.53
C VAL A 477 23.06 -0.58 -10.06
N ILE A 478 22.15 0.12 -10.75
CA ILE A 478 21.22 -0.54 -11.66
C ILE A 478 22.08 -0.97 -12.84
N ASN A 479 22.40 -2.26 -12.92
CA ASN A 479 22.94 -2.85 -14.14
C ASN A 479 21.97 -2.49 -15.29
N LYS A 480 22.37 -1.55 -16.14
CA LYS A 480 21.73 -1.32 -17.43
C LYS A 480 22.00 -2.56 -18.27
N VAL A 481 21.14 -3.57 -18.15
CA VAL A 481 20.99 -4.56 -19.23
C VAL A 481 20.44 -3.77 -20.41
N PRO A 482 21.14 -3.68 -21.55
CA PRO A 482 20.60 -2.99 -22.72
C PRO A 482 19.29 -3.68 -23.09
N LEU A 483 18.22 -2.90 -23.27
CA LEU A 483 16.95 -3.42 -23.74
C LEU A 483 17.20 -3.96 -25.16
N LEU A 484 17.29 -5.28 -25.30
CA LEU A 484 17.53 -5.97 -26.57
C LEU A 484 16.25 -5.90 -27.41
N LEU A 485 15.93 -4.72 -27.94
CA LEU A 485 14.87 -4.53 -28.92
C LEU A 485 15.37 -4.95 -30.30
N ALA A 486 14.46 -5.52 -31.09
CA ALA A 486 14.75 -6.01 -32.44
C ALA A 486 15.43 -4.96 -33.35
N VAL A 487 15.16 -3.68 -33.13
CA VAL A 487 15.73 -2.56 -33.90
C VAL A 487 17.02 -2.00 -33.28
N LEU A 488 17.22 -2.10 -31.96
CA LEU A 488 18.41 -1.56 -31.27
C LEU A 488 19.63 -2.50 -31.36
N LEU A 489 19.49 -3.63 -32.03
CA LEU A 489 20.55 -4.60 -32.25
C LEU A 489 21.35 -4.36 -33.55
N PHE A 490 21.14 -3.22 -34.22
CA PHE A 490 21.74 -2.88 -35.52
C PHE A 490 22.21 -1.43 -35.62
#